data_AF-A0A8J7J1Y6-F1
#
_entry.id   AF-A0A8J7J1Y6-F1
#
_cell.length_a   1.000
_cell.length_b   1.000
_cell.length_c   1.000
_cell.angle_alpha   90.00
_cell.angle_beta   90.00
_cell.angle_gamma   90.00
#
_symmetry.space_group_name_H-M   'P 1'
#
loop_
_entity.id
_entity.type
_entity.pdbx_description
1 polymer ?
#
loop_
_entity_poly.entity_id
_entity_poly.type
_entity_poly.pdbx_seq_one_letter_code
_entity_poly.pdbx_strand_id
1 'polypeptide(L)' 'MNTIIQNILVFTALTLAIVFLVKKFFWKKPAPKKSCGGNDGCGCH' A
#
# COMPACT_ATOMS: atom_id res chain seq x y z
N MET A 1 -23.47 -10.65 27.46
CA MET A 1 -23.06 -10.06 26.16
C MET A 1 -21.94 -9.07 26.44
N ASN A 2 -20.68 -9.46 26.25
CA ASN A 2 -19.54 -8.64 26.67
C ASN A 2 -19.20 -7.64 25.56
N THR A 3 -19.78 -6.44 25.63
CA THR A 3 -19.66 -5.35 24.66
C THR A 3 -18.21 -4.96 24.38
N ILE A 4 -17.33 -5.16 25.36
CA ILE A 4 -15.89 -4.91 25.22
C ILE A 4 -15.28 -5.74 24.08
N ILE A 5 -15.62 -7.02 23.96
CA ILE A 5 -15.05 -7.91 22.94
C ILE A 5 -15.57 -7.56 21.54
N GLN A 6 -16.85 -7.19 21.40
CA GLN A 6 -17.41 -6.72 20.13
C GLN A 6 -16.78 -5.40 19.67
N ASN A 7 -16.61 -4.44 20.59
CA ASN A 7 -15.97 -3.18 20.27
C ASN A 7 -14.54 -3.40 19.78
N ILE A 8 -13.76 -4.26 20.46
CA ILE A 8 -12.41 -4.60 20.01
C ILE A 8 -12.45 -5.17 18.60
N LEU A 9 -13.32 -6.13 18.30
CA LEU A 9 -13.41 -6.74 16.97
C LEU A 9 -13.77 -5.71 15.89
N VAL A 10 -14.75 -4.85 16.16
CA VAL A 10 -15.22 -3.80 15.24
C VAL A 10 -14.11 -2.77 14.98
N PHE A 11 -13.45 -2.26 16.02
CA PHE A 11 -12.36 -1.29 15.86
C PHE A 11 -11.16 -1.91 15.15
N THR A 12 -10.85 -3.18 15.41
CA THR A 12 -9.74 -3.88 14.74
C THR A 12 -10.05 -4.07 13.26
N ALA A 13 -11.26 -4.52 12.91
CA ALA A 13 -11.70 -4.68 11.52
C ALA A 13 -11.73 -3.34 10.77
N LEU A 14 -12.23 -2.28 11.40
CA LEU A 14 -12.24 -0.93 10.83
C LEU A 14 -10.82 -0.43 10.58
N THR A 15 -9.93 -0.59 11.55
CA THR A 15 -8.52 -0.18 11.44
C THR A 15 -7.81 -0.94 10.32
N LEU A 16 -8.00 -2.26 10.22
CA LEU A 16 -7.44 -3.07 9.15
C LEU A 16 -7.96 -2.65 7.77
N ALA A 17 -9.25 -2.34 7.64
CA ALA A 17 -9.83 -1.86 6.40
C ALA A 17 -9.23 -0.52 5.96
N ILE A 18 -9.12 0.45 6.90
CA ILE A 18 -8.51 1.75 6.63
C ILE A 18 -7.04 1.58 6.22
N VAL A 19 -6.25 0.80 6.97
CA VAL A 19 -4.85 0.53 6.66
C VAL A 19 -4.70 -0.13 5.29
N PHE A 20 -5.56 -1.11 4.96
CA PHE A 20 -5.55 -1.77 3.66
C PHE A 20 -5.85 -0.79 2.52
N LEU A 21 -6.84 0.09 2.68
CA LEU A 21 -7.19 1.10 1.69
C LEU A 21 -6.06 2.12 1.51
N VAL A 22 -5.51 2.64 2.61
CA VAL A 22 -4.37 3.57 2.56
C VAL A 22 -3.19 2.92 1.86
N LYS A 23 -2.86 1.69 2.23
CA LYS A 23 -1.79 0.89 1.61
C LYS A 23 -2.06 0.55 0.14
N LYS A 24 -3.32 0.37 -0.26
CA LYS A 24 -3.67 0.05 -1.64
C LYS A 24 -3.59 1.28 -2.56
N PHE A 25 -4.06 2.42 -2.08
CA PHE A 25 -4.22 3.62 -2.92
C PHE A 25 -3.09 4.63 -2.78
N PHE A 26 -2.51 4.78 -1.59
CA PHE A 26 -1.45 5.75 -1.32
C PHE A 26 -0.05 5.14 -1.35
N TRP A 27 0.07 3.81 -1.25
CA TRP A 27 1.34 3.14 -1.48
C TRP A 27 1.58 2.97 -2.98
N LYS A 28 2.04 4.05 -3.62
CA LYS A 28 2.63 3.96 -4.94
C LYS A 28 3.89 3.12 -4.81
N LYS A 29 3.89 1.93 -5.43
CA LYS A 29 5.10 1.12 -5.58
C LYS A 29 6.14 2.05 -6.22
N PRO A 30 7.34 2.21 -5.63
CA PRO A 30 8.41 2.92 -6.32
C PRO A 30 8.53 2.27 -7.70
N ALA A 31 8.55 3.10 -8.75
CA ALA A 31 8.74 2.59 -10.10
C ALA A 31 9.94 1.64 -10.05
N PRO A 32 9.86 0.43 -10.64
CA PRO A 32 11.05 -0.39 -10.77
C PRO A 32 12.09 0.52 -11.40
N LYS A 33 13.25 0.67 -10.75
CA LYS A 33 14.38 1.39 -11.33
C LYS A 33 14.66 0.69 -12.64
N LYS A 34 14.10 1.20 -13.74
CA LYS A 34 14.48 0.79 -15.08
C LYS A 34 15.92 1.27 -15.19
N SER A 35 16.87 0.38 -14.90
CA SER A 35 18.30 0.66 -15.02
C SER A 35 18.75 0.60 -16.48
N CYS A 36 17.89 1.07 -17.39
CA CYS A 36 18.27 1.47 -18.74
C CYS A 36 17.75 2.90 -18.92
N GLY A 37 18.68 3.87 -18.91
CA GLY A 37 18.37 5.27 -19.22
C GLY A 37 18.74 6.28 -18.14
N GLY A 38 19.82 6.05 -17.40
CA GLY A 38 20.58 7.14 -16.81
C GLY A 38 21.54 7.69 -17.87
N ASN A 39 21.21 8.86 -18.42
CA ASN A 39 22.07 9.81 -19.15
C ASN A 39 22.98 9.37 -20.32
N ASP A 40 23.24 8.09 -20.59
CA ASP A 40 24.26 7.70 -21.58
C ASP A 40 23.73 6.59 -22.49
N GLY A 41 23.66 6.91 -23.78
CA GLY A 41 22.78 6.26 -24.74
C GLY A 41 23.04 4.77 -24.96
N CYS A 42 21.97 3.98 -25.07
CA CYS A 42 21.90 2.81 -25.94
C CYS A 42 20.47 2.22 -25.98
N GLY A 43 19.89 2.18 -27.19
CA GLY A 43 18.91 1.20 -27.69
C GLY A 43 17.48 1.20 -27.12
N CYS A 44 16.40 1.35 -27.87
CA CYS A 44 16.13 1.36 -29.30
C CYS A 44 14.77 2.09 -29.53
N HIS A 45 14.55 2.49 -30.78
CA HIS A 45 13.33 3.10 -31.36
C HIS A 45 12.02 2.44 -30.91
#